data_AF-A0A7C3ADI0-F1
#
_entry.id   AF-A0A7C3ADI0-F1
#
_cell.length_a   1.000
_cell.length_b   1.000
_cell.length_c   1.000
_cell.angle_alpha   90.00
_cell.angle_beta   90.00
_cell.angle_gamma   90.00
#
_symmetry.space_group_name_H-M   'P 1'
#
loop_
_entity.id
_entity.type
_entity.pdbx_description
1 polymer ?
#
loop_
_entity_poly.entity_id
_entity_poly.type
_entity_poly.pdbx_seq_one_letter_code
_entity_poly.pdbx_strand_id
1 'polypeptide(L)'
;MEAESGRRLEDAWDFDLVWNTHDGPVPWSERGRVTDMGHAEFLEGGIDRREAKPSPFRTLQEVLVFDAVREYGLPDFDDLVTFYEKHYRDGQRQYPEQVFTGGYYKTIVSGAIETFGWEWLLMAAADQEAFERILDSIFRFSLHHYRAWARTRIEVFICHDDMVWTQGAFMDPAFYRRVIFPRYAALWKPLKDAGKKVLFCSDGDWSMFLADIADAGADGFIFEPMAPLEHVVRDFGRTNALPDTPGPAPMSHKAGAMGRSWHNGAKDAREGAVNLGLNFDEQWRRAMEVNPAFIFVTGWNEWIAGRYTEWSKYTDADCYYPGGLFVDQYTHEYSRDCEPMRGGHTDNYYYQLAAWVRRFKGVREMPRAKGPSSIAIDGRFDDWADVTPEYRDTIGDVTHRDHPGYGTLVYRNNTGRNDFVIAKAAYDKDNLYFFIQTREAITPYTDPHWMLLLIDMDQHAGTGCLGYDYVVNLEVPSATETKVKAWKNNAWVNIGAAAYRVSGNGMEVAISRALIGASGERPVFDFKWADNVQDLSDVADFGVNGDTAPNRRWNYRFSVAAE
;
A
#
# COMPACT_ATOMS: atom_id res chain seq x y z
N MET A 1 -23.01 1.89 13.76
CA MET A 1 -21.74 1.94 13.02
C MET A 1 -20.79 2.69 13.90
N GLU A 2 -20.01 1.97 14.70
CA GLU A 2 -18.88 2.57 15.41
C GLU A 2 -17.88 3.05 14.35
N ALA A 3 -17.48 4.31 14.45
CA ALA A 3 -16.40 4.82 13.64
C ALA A 3 -15.12 4.11 14.12
N GLU A 4 -14.52 3.27 13.28
CA GLU A 4 -13.17 2.77 13.53
C GLU A 4 -12.24 3.99 13.66
N SER A 5 -11.80 4.27 14.88
CA SER A 5 -11.03 5.46 15.25
C SER A 5 -9.53 5.31 14.96
N GLY A 6 -9.13 4.34 14.13
CA GLY A 6 -7.74 4.07 13.74
C GLY A 6 -7.36 4.66 12.39
N ARG A 7 -6.06 4.70 12.09
CA ARG A 7 -5.55 5.02 10.74
C ARG A 7 -5.69 3.77 9.86
N ARG A 8 -6.29 3.90 8.68
CA ARG A 8 -6.48 2.76 7.76
C ARG A 8 -5.19 2.40 7.05
N LEU A 9 -5.12 1.18 6.53
CA LEU A 9 -3.94 0.70 5.80
C LEU A 9 -3.56 1.66 4.66
N GLU A 10 -4.54 2.09 3.87
CA GLU A 10 -4.37 2.99 2.73
C GLU A 10 -3.77 4.34 3.18
N ASP A 11 -4.22 4.87 4.32
CA ASP A 11 -3.72 6.12 4.90
C ASP A 11 -2.36 5.96 5.60
N ALA A 12 -2.07 4.78 6.13
CA ALA A 12 -0.82 4.47 6.82
C ALA A 12 0.31 4.23 5.83
N TRP A 13 -0.02 3.70 4.65
CA TRP A 13 0.92 3.38 3.57
C TRP A 13 0.93 4.42 2.46
N ASP A 14 0.20 5.53 2.64
CA ASP A 14 0.09 6.65 1.68
C ASP A 14 -0.25 6.15 0.26
N PHE A 15 -1.26 5.28 0.15
CA PHE A 15 -1.82 4.85 -1.14
C PHE A 15 -2.44 6.07 -1.83
N ASP A 16 -2.22 6.22 -3.14
CA ASP A 16 -2.78 7.33 -3.91
C ASP A 16 -4.16 6.99 -4.53
N LEU A 17 -4.43 5.71 -4.74
CA LEU A 17 -5.57 5.22 -5.50
C LEU A 17 -6.22 4.01 -4.83
N VAL A 18 -7.54 4.03 -4.75
CA VAL A 18 -8.35 2.87 -4.35
C VAL A 18 -9.04 2.32 -5.58
N TRP A 19 -8.65 1.11 -5.96
CA TRP A 19 -9.22 0.41 -7.09
C TRP A 19 -10.69 0.11 -6.85
N ASN A 20 -11.55 0.57 -7.75
CA ASN A 20 -12.95 0.19 -7.75
C ASN A 20 -13.54 0.09 -9.17
N THR A 21 -14.24 -1.01 -9.41
CA THR A 21 -15.11 -1.25 -10.58
C THR A 21 -16.50 -1.64 -10.09
N HIS A 22 -17.55 -1.35 -10.87
CA HIS A 22 -18.93 -1.75 -10.53
C HIS A 22 -19.81 -1.97 -11.77
N ASP A 23 -20.32 -3.20 -11.96
CA ASP A 23 -21.06 -3.58 -13.17
C ASP A 23 -22.55 -3.19 -13.18
N GLY A 24 -23.01 -2.55 -12.11
CA GLY A 24 -24.35 -1.96 -11.98
C GLY A 24 -25.13 -2.52 -10.79
N PRO A 25 -26.30 -1.95 -10.46
CA PRO A 25 -27.00 -2.22 -9.19
C PRO A 25 -27.57 -3.62 -9.04
N VAL A 26 -27.75 -4.36 -10.14
CA VAL A 26 -28.34 -5.70 -10.14
C VAL A 26 -27.39 -6.63 -10.90
N PRO A 27 -26.90 -7.72 -10.27
CA PRO A 27 -26.03 -8.70 -10.90
C PRO A 27 -26.61 -9.27 -12.20
N TRP A 28 -25.75 -9.60 -13.17
CA TRP A 28 -26.18 -10.20 -14.46
C TRP A 28 -26.88 -11.54 -14.26
N SER A 29 -26.48 -12.32 -13.26
CA SER A 29 -27.11 -13.59 -12.86
C SER A 29 -28.57 -13.46 -12.42
N GLU A 30 -28.99 -12.28 -11.99
CA GLU A 30 -30.39 -11.99 -11.65
C GLU A 30 -31.19 -11.44 -12.83
N ARG A 31 -30.50 -11.03 -13.91
CA ARG A 31 -31.11 -10.45 -15.11
C ARG A 31 -31.29 -11.46 -16.22
N GLY A 32 -30.43 -12.48 -16.29
CA GLY A 32 -30.50 -13.51 -17.33
C GLY A 32 -29.46 -14.59 -17.15
N ARG A 33 -29.26 -15.38 -18.21
CA ARG A 33 -28.30 -16.48 -18.20
C ARG A 33 -26.88 -15.96 -18.10
N VAL A 34 -26.13 -16.57 -17.20
CA VAL A 34 -24.67 -16.40 -17.04
C VAL A 34 -24.06 -17.76 -16.72
N THR A 35 -22.75 -17.85 -16.91
CA THR A 35 -21.91 -18.96 -16.49
C THR A 35 -21.00 -18.51 -15.34
N ASP A 36 -19.69 -18.65 -15.51
CA ASP A 36 -18.66 -18.36 -14.51
C ASP A 36 -17.44 -17.78 -15.25
N MET A 37 -16.93 -16.63 -14.80
CA MET A 37 -15.70 -16.04 -15.33
C MET A 37 -14.41 -16.79 -14.94
N GLY A 38 -14.50 -17.78 -14.04
CA GLY A 38 -13.34 -18.36 -13.38
C GLY A 38 -13.02 -17.67 -12.06
N HIS A 39 -12.04 -18.18 -11.32
CA HIS A 39 -11.57 -17.61 -10.05
C HIS A 39 -10.15 -18.10 -9.74
N ALA A 40 -9.50 -17.43 -8.79
CA ALA A 40 -8.17 -17.76 -8.31
C ALA A 40 -8.19 -18.42 -6.91
N GLU A 41 -9.27 -19.13 -6.53
CA GLU A 41 -9.32 -19.82 -5.23
C GLU A 41 -9.13 -21.33 -5.41
N PHE A 42 -7.98 -21.83 -5.00
CA PHE A 42 -7.67 -23.25 -5.05
C PHE A 42 -7.40 -23.78 -3.64
N LEU A 43 -7.81 -25.01 -3.39
CA LEU A 43 -7.37 -25.77 -2.22
C LEU A 43 -5.91 -26.22 -2.40
N GLU A 44 -5.31 -26.69 -1.31
CA GLU A 44 -3.98 -27.30 -1.34
C GLU A 44 -3.90 -28.39 -2.42
N GLY A 45 -2.85 -28.34 -3.23
CA GLY A 45 -2.68 -29.23 -4.38
C GLY A 45 -3.30 -28.74 -5.69
N GLY A 46 -3.80 -27.50 -5.76
CA GLY A 46 -4.35 -26.90 -6.98
C GLY A 46 -5.74 -27.41 -7.34
N ILE A 47 -6.45 -28.00 -6.37
CA ILE A 47 -7.81 -28.47 -6.54
C ILE A 47 -8.72 -27.25 -6.55
N ASP A 48 -9.56 -27.12 -7.58
CA ASP A 48 -10.55 -26.06 -7.67
C ASP A 48 -11.44 -26.08 -6.41
N ARG A 49 -11.52 -24.94 -5.71
CA ARG A 49 -12.29 -24.81 -4.48
C ARG A 49 -13.80 -24.85 -4.75
N ARG A 50 -14.23 -24.54 -5.97
CA ARG A 50 -15.64 -24.48 -6.37
C ARG A 50 -16.02 -25.75 -7.12
N GLU A 51 -17.25 -26.20 -6.88
CA GLU A 51 -17.86 -27.20 -7.75
C GLU A 51 -18.33 -26.52 -9.04
N ALA A 52 -17.87 -27.04 -10.18
CA ALA A 52 -18.26 -26.53 -11.49
C ALA A 52 -19.79 -26.61 -11.68
N LYS A 53 -20.41 -25.47 -11.99
CA LYS A 53 -21.84 -25.41 -12.31
C LYS A 53 -22.06 -25.73 -13.79
N PRO A 54 -23.12 -26.48 -14.15
CA PRO A 54 -23.44 -26.74 -15.54
C PRO A 54 -23.82 -25.44 -16.25
N SER A 55 -23.30 -25.23 -17.46
CA SER A 55 -23.65 -24.08 -18.29
C SER A 55 -25.16 -24.05 -18.60
N PRO A 56 -25.81 -22.86 -18.56
CA PRO A 56 -27.20 -22.71 -18.98
C PRO A 56 -27.37 -22.79 -20.50
N PHE A 57 -26.26 -22.76 -21.26
CA PHE A 57 -26.26 -22.97 -22.70
C PHE A 57 -26.01 -24.45 -23.02
N ARG A 58 -26.83 -25.01 -23.89
CA ARG A 58 -26.80 -26.43 -24.27
C ARG A 58 -26.31 -26.67 -25.70
N THR A 59 -26.40 -25.65 -26.54
CA THR A 59 -25.99 -25.74 -27.95
C THR A 59 -25.27 -24.47 -28.39
N LEU A 60 -24.36 -24.60 -29.36
CA LEU A 60 -23.72 -23.45 -29.98
C LEU A 60 -24.74 -22.50 -30.61
N GLN A 61 -25.85 -23.02 -31.15
CA GLN A 61 -26.89 -22.18 -31.74
C GLN A 61 -27.54 -21.23 -30.71
N GLU A 62 -27.72 -21.65 -29.46
CA GLU A 62 -28.22 -20.79 -28.38
C GLU A 62 -27.25 -19.64 -28.07
N VAL A 63 -25.96 -19.89 -28.19
CA VAL A 63 -24.90 -18.88 -28.01
C VAL A 63 -24.90 -17.91 -29.19
N LEU A 64 -24.93 -18.41 -30.43
CA LEU A 64 -24.87 -17.61 -31.66
C LEU A 64 -26.06 -16.68 -31.88
N VAL A 65 -27.20 -16.92 -31.21
CA VAL A 65 -28.38 -16.05 -31.26
C VAL A 65 -28.55 -15.19 -30.00
N PHE A 66 -27.58 -15.21 -29.09
CA PHE A 66 -27.63 -14.42 -27.87
C PHE A 66 -27.55 -12.92 -28.17
N ASP A 67 -28.34 -12.12 -27.45
CA ASP A 67 -28.28 -10.66 -27.46
C ASP A 67 -28.33 -10.16 -26.01
N ALA A 68 -27.23 -9.56 -25.55
CA ALA A 68 -27.07 -9.12 -24.16
C ALA A 68 -28.08 -8.04 -23.74
N VAL A 69 -28.45 -7.14 -24.67
CA VAL A 69 -29.43 -6.08 -24.41
C VAL A 69 -30.81 -6.68 -24.19
N ARG A 70 -31.18 -7.69 -25.00
CA ARG A 70 -32.45 -8.40 -24.84
C ARG A 70 -32.48 -9.29 -23.61
N GLU A 71 -31.38 -10.00 -23.32
CA GLU A 71 -31.31 -10.92 -22.19
C GLU A 71 -31.31 -10.16 -20.86
N TYR A 72 -30.43 -9.17 -20.69
CA TYR A 72 -30.22 -8.53 -19.40
C TYR A 72 -31.08 -7.27 -19.17
N GLY A 73 -31.55 -6.65 -20.25
CA GLY A 73 -32.29 -5.40 -20.23
C GLY A 73 -31.42 -4.21 -19.78
N LEU A 74 -31.53 -3.08 -20.48
CA LEU A 74 -30.83 -1.86 -20.04
C LEU A 74 -31.50 -1.33 -18.75
N PRO A 75 -30.74 -1.10 -17.66
CA PRO A 75 -31.26 -0.36 -16.51
C PRO A 75 -31.78 1.02 -16.95
N ASP A 76 -32.72 1.59 -16.19
CA ASP A 76 -33.06 2.99 -16.39
C ASP A 76 -31.80 3.87 -16.26
N PHE A 77 -31.64 4.83 -17.18
CA PHE A 77 -30.40 5.57 -17.31
C PHE A 77 -30.17 6.52 -16.13
N ASP A 78 -31.20 7.21 -15.66
CA ASP A 78 -31.08 8.20 -14.59
C ASP A 78 -30.90 7.50 -13.23
N ASP A 79 -31.57 6.36 -13.04
CA ASP A 79 -31.34 5.51 -11.87
C ASP A 79 -29.90 4.96 -11.84
N LEU A 80 -29.37 4.53 -12.99
CA LEU A 80 -28.01 4.03 -13.10
C LEU A 80 -26.96 5.11 -12.81
N VAL A 81 -27.15 6.33 -13.31
CA VAL A 81 -26.29 7.49 -12.99
C VAL A 81 -26.34 7.80 -11.50
N THR A 82 -27.54 7.83 -10.92
CA THR A 82 -27.75 8.09 -9.49
C THR A 82 -27.05 7.05 -8.62
N PHE A 83 -27.17 5.77 -9.00
CA PHE A 83 -26.50 4.68 -8.33
C PHE A 83 -24.97 4.83 -8.34
N TYR A 84 -24.38 5.06 -9.51
CA TYR A 84 -22.93 5.20 -9.63
C TYR A 84 -22.37 6.45 -8.94
N GLU A 85 -23.08 7.58 -9.02
CA GLU A 85 -22.70 8.79 -8.29
C GLU A 85 -22.75 8.58 -6.77
N LYS A 86 -23.77 7.87 -6.27
CA LYS A 86 -23.85 7.51 -4.84
C LYS A 86 -22.69 6.61 -4.44
N HIS A 87 -22.43 5.54 -5.20
CA HIS A 87 -21.33 4.61 -4.94
C HIS A 87 -19.98 5.34 -4.88
N TYR A 88 -19.70 6.22 -5.84
CA TYR A 88 -18.49 7.05 -5.84
C TYR A 88 -18.39 7.96 -4.61
N ARG A 89 -19.46 8.68 -4.26
CA ARG A 89 -19.46 9.56 -3.07
C ARG A 89 -19.29 8.80 -1.76
N ASP A 90 -19.84 7.59 -1.68
CA ASP A 90 -19.68 6.72 -0.51
C ASP A 90 -18.21 6.30 -0.40
N GLY A 91 -17.61 5.89 -1.52
CA GLY A 91 -16.18 5.62 -1.64
C GLY A 91 -15.31 6.81 -1.23
N GLN A 92 -15.60 8.03 -1.69
CA GLN A 92 -14.83 9.23 -1.29
C GLN A 92 -14.97 9.57 0.19
N ARG A 93 -16.15 9.35 0.80
CA ARG A 93 -16.32 9.54 2.25
C ARG A 93 -15.56 8.49 3.04
N GLN A 94 -15.49 7.29 2.49
CA GLN A 94 -14.66 6.24 3.05
C GLN A 94 -13.18 6.62 2.87
N TYR A 95 -12.72 6.98 1.69
CA TYR A 95 -11.30 7.19 1.36
C TYR A 95 -11.01 8.66 0.99
N PRO A 96 -11.06 9.61 1.95
CA PRO A 96 -11.00 11.04 1.65
C PRO A 96 -9.63 11.51 1.16
N GLU A 97 -8.57 10.75 1.42
CA GLU A 97 -7.19 11.10 1.05
C GLU A 97 -6.74 10.40 -0.25
N GLN A 98 -7.56 9.51 -0.84
CA GLN A 98 -7.24 8.73 -2.04
C GLN A 98 -8.16 9.04 -3.22
N VAL A 99 -7.65 8.80 -4.43
CA VAL A 99 -8.49 8.75 -5.63
C VAL A 99 -9.29 7.45 -5.63
N PHE A 100 -10.58 7.53 -5.34
CA PHE A 100 -11.51 6.42 -5.49
C PHE A 100 -12.00 6.33 -6.93
N THR A 101 -11.69 5.25 -7.66
CA THR A 101 -12.02 5.17 -9.09
C THR A 101 -13.49 4.80 -9.33
N GLY A 102 -14.02 5.13 -10.51
CA GLY A 102 -15.12 4.36 -11.08
C GLY A 102 -14.58 3.25 -11.97
N GLY A 103 -15.44 2.39 -12.50
CA GLY A 103 -15.00 1.39 -13.45
C GLY A 103 -16.05 0.36 -13.82
N TYR A 104 -15.71 -0.50 -14.77
CA TYR A 104 -16.56 -1.58 -15.26
C TYR A 104 -15.70 -2.80 -15.61
N TYR A 105 -16.12 -3.99 -15.16
CA TYR A 105 -15.38 -5.24 -15.34
C TYR A 105 -15.87 -6.01 -16.57
N LYS A 106 -17.17 -6.06 -16.79
CA LYS A 106 -17.76 -6.94 -17.82
C LYS A 106 -17.79 -6.27 -19.20
N THR A 107 -16.67 -5.69 -19.62
CA THR A 107 -16.59 -4.72 -20.73
C THR A 107 -17.00 -5.30 -22.08
N ILE A 108 -16.25 -6.24 -22.66
CA ILE A 108 -16.63 -6.92 -23.91
C ILE A 108 -16.28 -8.39 -23.80
N VAL A 109 -14.98 -8.71 -23.67
CA VAL A 109 -14.50 -10.08 -23.58
C VAL A 109 -14.84 -10.69 -22.22
N SER A 110 -14.57 -10.00 -21.11
CA SER A 110 -15.00 -10.44 -19.76
C SER A 110 -16.52 -10.58 -19.68
N GLY A 111 -17.28 -9.70 -20.34
CA GLY A 111 -18.74 -9.84 -20.45
C GLY A 111 -19.16 -11.10 -21.19
N ALA A 112 -18.45 -11.47 -22.25
CA ALA A 112 -18.68 -12.71 -22.99
C ALA A 112 -18.25 -13.94 -22.17
N ILE A 113 -17.15 -13.87 -21.42
CA ILE A 113 -16.71 -14.94 -20.51
C ILE A 113 -17.74 -15.13 -19.39
N GLU A 114 -18.22 -14.07 -18.73
CA GLU A 114 -19.28 -14.18 -17.72
C GLU A 114 -20.52 -14.85 -18.31
N THR A 115 -20.91 -14.45 -19.51
CA THR A 115 -22.12 -14.98 -20.16
C THR A 115 -21.97 -16.45 -20.50
N PHE A 116 -20.88 -16.85 -21.17
CA PHE A 116 -20.76 -18.14 -21.85
C PHE A 116 -19.74 -19.10 -21.22
N GLY A 117 -18.75 -18.58 -20.50
CA GLY A 117 -17.63 -19.32 -19.97
C GLY A 117 -16.66 -19.66 -21.10
N TRP A 118 -15.49 -20.21 -20.74
CA TRP A 118 -14.43 -20.45 -21.71
C TRP A 118 -14.83 -21.39 -22.86
N GLU A 119 -15.50 -22.50 -22.57
CA GLU A 119 -15.85 -23.49 -23.60
C GLU A 119 -16.74 -22.87 -24.70
N TRP A 120 -17.88 -22.27 -24.32
CA TRP A 120 -18.80 -21.71 -25.30
C TRP A 120 -18.28 -20.43 -25.95
N LEU A 121 -17.52 -19.61 -25.23
CA LEU A 121 -16.81 -18.45 -25.80
C LEU A 121 -15.90 -18.90 -26.94
N LEU A 122 -15.03 -19.89 -26.70
CA LEU A 122 -14.07 -20.37 -27.70
C LEU A 122 -14.77 -21.05 -28.89
N MET A 123 -15.84 -21.80 -28.63
CA MET A 123 -16.66 -22.38 -29.69
C MET A 123 -17.35 -21.32 -30.55
N ALA A 124 -17.82 -20.22 -29.96
CA ALA A 124 -18.39 -19.10 -30.70
C ALA A 124 -17.30 -18.33 -31.47
N ALA A 125 -16.15 -18.07 -30.86
CA ALA A 125 -15.03 -17.35 -31.47
C ALA A 125 -14.44 -18.04 -32.71
N ALA A 126 -14.65 -19.35 -32.86
CA ALA A 126 -14.27 -20.10 -34.06
C ALA A 126 -15.01 -19.62 -35.32
N ASP A 127 -16.20 -19.03 -35.18
CA ASP A 127 -16.91 -18.31 -36.25
C ASP A 127 -16.87 -16.80 -35.96
N GLN A 128 -15.81 -16.14 -36.44
CA GLN A 128 -15.56 -14.72 -36.17
C GLN A 128 -16.69 -13.79 -36.63
N GLU A 129 -17.38 -14.11 -37.73
CA GLU A 129 -18.49 -13.27 -38.22
C GLU A 129 -19.72 -13.38 -37.32
N ALA A 130 -20.02 -14.58 -36.83
CA ALA A 130 -21.10 -14.79 -35.88
C ALA A 130 -20.76 -14.22 -34.50
N PHE A 131 -19.51 -14.40 -34.06
CA PHE A 131 -19.04 -13.91 -32.78
C PHE A 131 -19.04 -12.38 -32.70
N GLU A 132 -18.67 -11.69 -33.79
CA GLU A 132 -18.75 -10.23 -33.84
C GLU A 132 -20.17 -9.70 -33.55
N ARG A 133 -21.22 -10.39 -34.03
CA ARG A 133 -22.61 -10.00 -33.75
C ARG A 133 -22.97 -10.14 -32.26
N ILE A 134 -22.45 -11.17 -31.61
CA ILE A 134 -22.62 -11.37 -30.16
C ILE A 134 -21.92 -10.24 -29.40
N LEU A 135 -20.65 -9.96 -29.73
CA LEU A 135 -19.87 -8.90 -29.10
C LEU A 135 -20.49 -7.51 -29.32
N ASP A 136 -21.18 -7.28 -30.45
CA ASP A 136 -21.92 -6.05 -30.67
C ASP A 136 -23.06 -5.85 -29.65
N SER A 137 -23.79 -6.91 -29.30
CA SER A 137 -24.83 -6.83 -28.28
C SER A 137 -24.27 -6.53 -26.88
N ILE A 138 -23.13 -7.14 -26.52
CA ILE A 138 -22.43 -6.88 -25.26
C ILE A 138 -21.88 -5.45 -25.25
N PHE A 139 -21.25 -5.01 -26.33
CA PHE A 139 -20.79 -3.63 -26.50
C PHE A 139 -21.93 -2.62 -26.29
N ARG A 140 -23.11 -2.85 -26.90
CA ARG A 140 -24.28 -1.97 -26.73
C ARG A 140 -24.74 -1.92 -25.28
N PHE A 141 -24.72 -3.05 -24.57
CA PHE A 141 -25.03 -3.13 -23.15
C PHE A 141 -24.00 -2.35 -22.31
N SER A 142 -22.70 -2.62 -22.50
CA SER A 142 -21.62 -1.92 -21.80
C SER A 142 -21.61 -0.42 -22.09
N LEU A 143 -21.86 0.01 -23.33
CA LEU A 143 -21.91 1.42 -23.71
C LEU A 143 -22.97 2.21 -22.90
N HIS A 144 -24.07 1.56 -22.52
CA HIS A 144 -25.08 2.16 -21.63
C HIS A 144 -24.50 2.48 -20.25
N HIS A 145 -23.74 1.55 -19.67
CA HIS A 145 -23.05 1.76 -18.39
C HIS A 145 -21.93 2.79 -18.48
N TYR A 146 -21.14 2.77 -19.55
CA TYR A 146 -20.07 3.75 -19.77
C TYR A 146 -20.63 5.17 -19.92
N ARG A 147 -21.78 5.34 -20.60
CA ARG A 147 -22.49 6.62 -20.67
C ARG A 147 -23.01 7.07 -19.31
N ALA A 148 -23.47 6.16 -18.46
CA ALA A 148 -23.90 6.51 -17.11
C ALA A 148 -22.71 6.96 -16.25
N TRP A 149 -21.60 6.22 -16.27
CA TRP A 149 -20.34 6.62 -15.61
C TRP A 149 -19.79 7.96 -16.13
N ALA A 150 -19.98 8.25 -17.43
CA ALA A 150 -19.60 9.54 -18.01
C ALA A 150 -20.36 10.73 -17.38
N ARG A 151 -21.54 10.50 -16.79
CA ARG A 151 -22.37 11.53 -16.14
C ARG A 151 -22.08 11.74 -14.65
N THR A 152 -21.27 10.89 -14.04
CA THR A 152 -20.90 11.02 -12.61
C THR A 152 -19.70 11.95 -12.43
N ARG A 153 -19.29 12.17 -11.18
CA ARG A 153 -18.12 13.00 -10.83
C ARG A 153 -16.78 12.27 -10.78
N ILE A 154 -16.71 10.98 -11.12
CA ILE A 154 -15.43 10.26 -11.13
C ILE A 154 -14.41 10.99 -12.02
N GLU A 155 -13.16 11.03 -11.57
CA GLU A 155 -12.02 11.59 -12.30
C GLU A 155 -11.31 10.53 -13.15
N VAL A 156 -11.26 9.30 -12.62
CA VAL A 156 -10.59 8.14 -13.22
C VAL A 156 -11.58 6.98 -13.34
N PHE A 157 -11.59 6.34 -14.50
CA PHE A 157 -12.39 5.17 -14.83
C PHE A 157 -11.50 3.99 -15.17
N ILE A 158 -11.72 2.85 -14.52
CA ILE A 158 -11.04 1.58 -14.82
C ILE A 158 -11.91 0.79 -15.81
N CYS A 159 -11.38 0.59 -17.01
CA CYS A 159 -11.89 -0.38 -17.98
C CYS A 159 -11.14 -1.69 -17.77
N HIS A 160 -11.81 -2.69 -17.20
CA HIS A 160 -11.26 -4.04 -17.09
C HIS A 160 -11.90 -4.93 -18.17
N ASP A 161 -11.08 -5.73 -18.85
CA ASP A 161 -11.52 -6.70 -19.86
C ASP A 161 -10.44 -7.77 -20.12
N ASP A 162 -10.68 -9.01 -19.68
CA ASP A 162 -9.76 -10.15 -19.75
C ASP A 162 -9.72 -10.72 -21.16
N MET A 163 -9.00 -10.01 -22.01
CA MET A 163 -9.02 -10.25 -23.45
C MET A 163 -7.91 -11.18 -23.92
N VAL A 164 -7.01 -11.63 -23.04
CA VAL A 164 -5.89 -12.51 -23.38
C VAL A 164 -5.67 -13.57 -22.29
N TRP A 165 -4.84 -14.58 -22.60
CA TRP A 165 -4.29 -15.49 -21.60
C TRP A 165 -2.91 -15.04 -21.13
N THR A 166 -2.40 -15.71 -20.10
CA THR A 166 -0.99 -15.69 -19.67
C THR A 166 -0.02 -15.87 -20.85
N GLN A 167 -0.37 -16.65 -21.88
CA GLN A 167 0.45 -16.88 -23.07
C GLN A 167 0.16 -15.92 -24.23
N GLY A 168 -0.71 -14.94 -24.04
CA GLY A 168 -1.11 -13.96 -25.04
C GLY A 168 -2.50 -14.18 -25.64
N ALA A 169 -2.72 -13.60 -26.82
CA ALA A 169 -4.01 -13.60 -27.49
C ALA A 169 -4.53 -15.03 -27.76
N PHE A 170 -5.76 -15.32 -27.31
CA PHE A 170 -6.42 -16.61 -27.56
C PHE A 170 -7.31 -16.62 -28.82
N MET A 171 -7.45 -15.47 -29.48
CA MET A 171 -8.06 -15.34 -30.80
C MET A 171 -7.02 -14.78 -31.77
N ASP A 172 -7.33 -14.79 -33.07
CA ASP A 172 -6.49 -14.15 -34.07
C ASP A 172 -6.27 -12.65 -33.72
N PRO A 173 -5.03 -12.18 -33.54
CA PRO A 173 -4.73 -10.76 -33.28
C PRO A 173 -5.39 -9.78 -34.25
N ALA A 174 -5.62 -10.17 -35.51
CA ALA A 174 -6.32 -9.34 -36.49
C ALA A 174 -7.79 -9.13 -36.12
N PHE A 175 -8.43 -10.07 -35.42
CA PHE A 175 -9.79 -9.94 -34.91
C PHE A 175 -9.88 -8.86 -33.83
N TYR A 176 -8.95 -8.83 -32.89
CA TYR A 176 -8.91 -7.78 -31.84
C TYR A 176 -8.85 -6.38 -32.46
N ARG A 177 -7.93 -6.19 -33.40
CA ARG A 177 -7.73 -4.92 -34.10
C ARG A 177 -8.95 -4.49 -34.94
N ARG A 178 -9.62 -5.45 -35.59
CA ARG A 178 -10.80 -5.17 -36.41
C ARG A 178 -12.06 -4.94 -35.58
N VAL A 179 -12.24 -5.68 -34.49
CA VAL A 179 -13.53 -5.82 -33.80
C VAL A 179 -13.51 -5.23 -32.40
N ILE A 180 -12.50 -5.53 -31.58
CA ILE A 180 -12.49 -5.20 -30.15
C ILE A 180 -12.00 -3.76 -29.93
N PHE A 181 -10.83 -3.40 -30.43
CA PHE A 181 -10.23 -2.08 -30.15
C PHE A 181 -11.02 -0.88 -30.68
N PRO A 182 -11.67 -0.94 -31.86
CA PRO A 182 -12.59 0.12 -32.29
C PRO A 182 -13.79 0.27 -31.34
N ARG A 183 -14.25 -0.82 -30.71
CA ARG A 183 -15.32 -0.79 -29.70
C ARG A 183 -14.82 -0.22 -28.37
N TYR A 184 -13.58 -0.49 -27.96
CA TYR A 184 -12.96 0.21 -26.83
C TYR A 184 -12.92 1.72 -27.05
N ALA A 185 -12.44 2.18 -28.20
CA ALA A 185 -12.44 3.60 -28.53
C ALA A 185 -13.85 4.22 -28.47
N ALA A 186 -14.86 3.50 -28.95
CA ALA A 186 -16.26 3.93 -28.87
C ALA A 186 -16.83 3.93 -27.43
N LEU A 187 -16.46 2.95 -26.59
CA LEU A 187 -16.83 2.89 -25.17
C LEU A 187 -16.19 4.02 -24.37
N TRP A 188 -14.92 4.33 -24.65
CA TRP A 188 -14.18 5.33 -23.90
C TRP A 188 -14.50 6.75 -24.32
N LYS A 189 -14.92 6.96 -25.57
CA LYS A 189 -15.28 8.28 -26.08
C LYS A 189 -16.21 9.10 -25.17
N PRO A 190 -17.36 8.58 -24.68
CA PRO A 190 -18.20 9.31 -23.72
C PRO A 190 -17.47 9.75 -22.44
N LEU A 191 -16.58 8.91 -21.91
CA LEU A 191 -15.79 9.23 -20.71
C LEU A 191 -14.77 10.33 -21.01
N LYS A 192 -14.07 10.23 -22.14
CA LYS A 192 -13.06 11.20 -22.60
C LYS A 192 -13.70 12.55 -22.93
N ASP A 193 -14.85 12.55 -23.60
CA ASP A 193 -15.64 13.75 -23.88
C ASP A 193 -16.09 14.46 -22.57
N ALA A 194 -16.29 13.69 -21.49
CA ALA A 194 -16.58 14.19 -20.15
C ALA A 194 -15.32 14.57 -19.34
N GLY A 195 -14.12 14.52 -19.93
CA GLY A 195 -12.85 14.90 -19.31
C GLY A 195 -12.26 13.86 -18.35
N LYS A 196 -12.75 12.61 -18.37
CA LYS A 196 -12.31 11.54 -17.47
C LYS A 196 -11.05 10.85 -17.99
N LYS A 197 -10.23 10.36 -17.07
CA LYS A 197 -9.08 9.49 -17.36
C LYS A 197 -9.54 8.04 -17.46
N VAL A 198 -9.03 7.29 -18.43
CA VAL A 198 -9.33 5.86 -18.62
C VAL A 198 -8.07 5.05 -18.36
N LEU A 199 -8.11 4.17 -17.36
CA LEU A 199 -7.07 3.18 -17.11
C LEU A 199 -7.56 1.82 -17.64
N PHE A 200 -6.76 1.17 -18.48
CA PHE A 200 -7.09 -0.15 -19.03
C PHE A 200 -6.43 -1.25 -18.20
N CYS A 201 -7.19 -2.30 -17.90
CA CYS A 201 -6.75 -3.51 -17.22
C CYS A 201 -7.19 -4.75 -17.99
N SER A 202 -6.28 -5.72 -18.09
CA SER A 202 -6.55 -7.10 -18.51
C SER A 202 -5.55 -7.98 -17.79
N ASP A 203 -6.02 -9.11 -17.29
CA ASP A 203 -5.12 -10.19 -16.88
C ASP A 203 -4.41 -10.79 -18.11
N GLY A 204 -3.27 -11.46 -17.90
CA GLY A 204 -2.48 -12.09 -18.94
C GLY A 204 -1.51 -11.18 -19.71
N ASP A 205 -0.89 -11.74 -20.75
CA ASP A 205 0.13 -11.04 -21.55
C ASP A 205 -0.49 -10.36 -22.78
N TRP A 206 -0.86 -9.10 -22.64
CA TRP A 206 -1.37 -8.29 -23.75
C TRP A 206 -0.33 -7.32 -24.31
N SER A 207 0.97 -7.57 -24.05
CA SER A 207 2.07 -6.69 -24.50
C SER A 207 2.03 -6.38 -26.00
N MET A 208 1.61 -7.34 -26.82
CA MET A 208 1.47 -7.17 -28.27
C MET A 208 0.40 -6.15 -28.72
N PHE A 209 -0.46 -5.70 -27.80
CA PHE A 209 -1.57 -4.79 -28.05
C PHE A 209 -1.43 -3.44 -27.32
N LEU A 210 -0.32 -3.18 -26.63
CA LEU A 210 -0.09 -1.94 -25.89
C LEU A 210 -0.35 -0.68 -26.73
N ALA A 211 0.21 -0.64 -27.96
CA ALA A 211 0.00 0.48 -28.88
C ALA A 211 -1.46 0.57 -29.35
N ASP A 212 -2.09 -0.56 -29.68
CA ASP A 212 -3.48 -0.58 -30.12
C ASP A 212 -4.44 -0.04 -29.03
N ILE A 213 -4.16 -0.34 -27.76
CA ILE A 213 -4.94 0.12 -26.60
C ILE A 213 -4.67 1.59 -26.28
N ALA A 214 -3.40 2.04 -26.36
CA ALA A 214 -3.08 3.46 -26.29
C ALA A 214 -3.85 4.26 -27.35
N ASP A 215 -3.82 3.79 -28.61
CA ASP A 215 -4.47 4.44 -29.75
C ASP A 215 -6.00 4.45 -29.62
N ALA A 216 -6.58 3.44 -28.96
CA ALA A 216 -8.01 3.43 -28.62
C ALA A 216 -8.38 4.51 -27.58
N GLY A 217 -7.42 5.05 -26.82
CA GLY A 217 -7.58 6.24 -25.98
C GLY A 217 -7.34 6.06 -24.49
N ALA A 218 -6.72 4.94 -24.08
CA ALA A 218 -6.32 4.73 -22.68
C ALA A 218 -5.30 5.80 -22.24
N ASP A 219 -5.48 6.34 -21.03
CA ASP A 219 -4.55 7.27 -20.39
C ASP A 219 -3.48 6.55 -19.55
N GLY A 220 -3.72 5.29 -19.18
CA GLY A 220 -2.79 4.49 -18.41
C GLY A 220 -3.12 3.00 -18.46
N PHE A 221 -2.18 2.19 -18.01
CA PHE A 221 -2.21 0.73 -18.14
C PHE A 221 -2.01 0.07 -16.79
N ILE A 222 -2.76 -1.01 -16.57
CA ILE A 222 -2.66 -1.89 -15.42
C ILE A 222 -2.45 -3.29 -15.98
N PHE A 223 -1.30 -3.89 -15.67
CA PHE A 223 -0.84 -5.13 -16.30
C PHE A 223 -0.09 -6.02 -15.32
N GLU A 224 -0.12 -7.31 -15.58
CA GLU A 224 0.61 -8.31 -14.81
C GLU A 224 2.13 -8.25 -15.09
N PRO A 225 2.98 -8.78 -14.19
CA PRO A 225 4.45 -8.73 -14.32
C PRO A 225 5.02 -9.31 -15.62
N MET A 226 4.23 -10.12 -16.32
CA MET A 226 4.61 -10.70 -17.61
C MET A 226 4.59 -9.72 -18.77
N ALA A 227 3.80 -8.64 -18.70
CA ALA A 227 3.91 -7.55 -19.64
C ALA A 227 5.16 -6.73 -19.27
N PRO A 228 6.21 -6.72 -20.12
CA PRO A 228 7.50 -6.17 -19.73
C PRO A 228 7.39 -4.66 -19.54
N LEU A 229 7.52 -4.19 -18.29
CA LEU A 229 7.50 -2.77 -17.94
C LEU A 229 8.50 -1.96 -18.77
N GLU A 230 9.65 -2.54 -19.13
CA GLU A 230 10.64 -1.90 -20.00
C GLU A 230 10.03 -1.47 -21.34
N HIS A 231 9.19 -2.30 -21.96
CA HIS A 231 8.53 -1.97 -23.22
C HIS A 231 7.51 -0.84 -23.02
N VAL A 232 6.71 -0.92 -21.95
CA VAL A 232 5.73 0.10 -21.60
C VAL A 232 6.42 1.45 -21.36
N VAL A 233 7.52 1.46 -20.60
CA VAL A 233 8.26 2.68 -20.27
C VAL A 233 9.03 3.22 -21.48
N ARG A 234 9.65 2.37 -22.30
CA ARG A 234 10.36 2.78 -23.52
C ARG A 234 9.42 3.47 -24.50
N ASP A 235 8.25 2.88 -24.74
CA ASP A 235 7.37 3.31 -25.81
C ASP A 235 6.36 4.37 -25.34
N PHE A 236 6.03 4.40 -24.04
CA PHE A 236 5.02 5.31 -23.47
C PHE A 236 5.49 6.12 -22.24
N GLY A 237 6.60 5.77 -21.59
CA GLY A 237 7.02 6.32 -20.29
C GLY A 237 8.03 7.45 -20.33
N ARG A 238 8.00 8.33 -21.35
CA ARG A 238 9.01 9.37 -21.64
C ARG A 238 9.57 10.12 -20.40
N THR A 239 10.61 9.58 -19.77
CA THR A 239 11.77 10.22 -19.09
C THR A 239 12.47 9.20 -18.16
N ASN A 240 13.41 8.40 -18.68
CA ASN A 240 14.21 7.50 -17.82
C ASN A 240 15.32 8.26 -17.09
N ALA A 241 15.49 7.92 -15.80
CA ALA A 241 16.36 8.66 -14.89
C ALA A 241 17.86 8.51 -15.18
N LEU A 242 18.35 7.46 -15.84
CA LEU A 242 19.79 7.28 -16.03
C LEU A 242 20.15 7.05 -17.50
N PRO A 243 20.75 8.03 -18.22
CA PRO A 243 21.43 7.74 -19.47
C PRO A 243 22.61 6.79 -19.20
N ASP A 244 22.82 5.81 -20.09
CA ASP A 244 23.95 4.86 -20.09
C ASP A 244 24.07 3.86 -18.92
N THR A 245 23.03 3.71 -18.09
CA THR A 245 22.98 2.63 -17.09
C THR A 245 22.29 1.39 -17.69
N PRO A 246 22.95 0.21 -17.74
CA PRO A 246 22.28 -1.01 -18.19
C PRO A 246 21.04 -1.26 -17.32
N GLY A 247 19.92 -1.63 -17.96
CA GLY A 247 18.73 -2.17 -17.26
C GLY A 247 19.10 -3.33 -16.33
N PRO A 248 18.19 -3.81 -15.46
CA PRO A 248 18.52 -4.69 -14.34
C PRO A 248 19.39 -5.88 -14.79
N ALA A 249 20.69 -5.77 -14.55
CA ALA A 249 21.63 -6.82 -14.88
C ALA A 249 21.42 -7.98 -13.90
N PRO A 250 21.53 -9.24 -14.33
CA PRO A 250 21.55 -10.37 -13.42
C PRO A 250 22.60 -10.12 -12.35
N MET A 251 22.24 -10.36 -11.09
CA MET A 251 23.12 -10.09 -9.96
C MET A 251 24.41 -10.94 -9.99
N SER A 252 24.40 -12.04 -10.76
CA SER A 252 25.52 -12.95 -10.98
C SER A 252 26.31 -12.70 -12.29
N HIS A 253 26.01 -11.64 -13.02
CA HIS A 253 26.69 -11.28 -14.27
C HIS A 253 28.16 -10.88 -14.05
N LYS A 254 29.09 -11.33 -14.90
CA LYS A 254 30.55 -11.11 -14.74
C LYS A 254 30.96 -9.63 -14.77
N ALA A 255 30.21 -8.80 -15.49
CA ALA A 255 30.44 -7.35 -15.52
C ALA A 255 29.98 -6.64 -14.23
N GLY A 256 29.33 -7.36 -13.32
CA GLY A 256 28.78 -6.84 -12.07
C GLY A 256 27.42 -6.18 -12.24
N ALA A 257 26.59 -6.30 -11.21
CA ALA A 257 25.37 -5.51 -11.04
C ALA A 257 25.65 -4.31 -10.13
N MET A 258 24.90 -3.22 -10.32
CA MET A 258 24.95 -2.05 -9.44
C MET A 258 24.15 -2.36 -8.17
N GLY A 259 24.80 -3.02 -7.22
CA GLY A 259 24.22 -3.40 -5.93
C GLY A 259 24.03 -2.21 -5.00
N ARG A 260 23.62 -2.50 -3.76
CA ARG A 260 23.33 -1.49 -2.72
C ARG A 260 24.49 -0.55 -2.43
N SER A 261 25.73 -1.07 -2.44
CA SER A 261 26.95 -0.28 -2.18
C SER A 261 27.49 0.46 -3.41
N TRP A 262 26.85 0.36 -4.58
CA TRP A 262 27.27 1.11 -5.76
C TRP A 262 27.10 2.62 -5.55
N HIS A 263 28.12 3.41 -5.89
CA HIS A 263 28.13 4.86 -5.72
C HIS A 263 29.22 5.49 -6.60
N ASN A 264 28.93 6.63 -7.23
CA ASN A 264 29.90 7.37 -8.06
C ASN A 264 30.60 6.50 -9.14
N GLY A 265 29.86 5.58 -9.75
CA GLY A 265 30.36 4.75 -10.86
C GLY A 265 31.25 3.57 -10.44
N ALA A 266 31.31 3.24 -9.15
CA ALA A 266 32.03 2.06 -8.65
C ALA A 266 31.34 1.44 -7.43
N LYS A 267 31.74 0.21 -7.08
CA LYS A 267 31.30 -0.43 -5.84
C LYS A 267 32.09 0.13 -4.65
N ASP A 268 31.39 0.54 -3.60
CA ASP A 268 32.00 0.95 -2.35
C ASP A 268 32.41 -0.27 -1.52
N ALA A 269 33.72 -0.43 -1.30
CA ALA A 269 34.29 -1.57 -0.59
C ALA A 269 34.33 -1.41 0.94
N ARG A 270 33.88 -0.27 1.49
CA ARG A 270 33.85 -0.06 2.94
C ARG A 270 32.93 -1.06 3.61
N GLU A 271 33.35 -1.56 4.77
CA GLU A 271 32.49 -2.41 5.60
C GLU A 271 31.20 -1.65 5.95
N GLY A 272 30.06 -2.31 5.80
CA GLY A 272 28.74 -1.71 6.03
C GLY A 272 28.24 -0.75 4.95
N ALA A 273 28.93 -0.60 3.80
CA ALA A 273 28.46 0.27 2.71
C ALA A 273 27.04 -0.10 2.21
N VAL A 274 26.69 -1.40 2.26
CA VAL A 274 25.34 -1.93 2.01
C VAL A 274 24.24 -1.32 2.88
N ASN A 275 24.58 -0.66 3.99
CA ASN A 275 23.62 -0.05 4.91
C ASN A 275 23.42 1.44 4.63
N LEU A 276 24.21 2.05 3.75
CA LEU A 276 24.21 3.50 3.52
C LEU A 276 23.17 3.95 2.49
N GLY A 277 22.68 3.04 1.64
CA GLY A 277 21.71 3.33 0.57
C GLY A 277 22.22 4.29 -0.51
N LEU A 278 23.53 4.29 -0.77
CA LEU A 278 24.18 5.21 -1.71
C LEU A 278 23.59 5.12 -3.13
N ASN A 279 23.46 3.90 -3.66
CA ASN A 279 22.90 3.70 -5.00
C ASN A 279 21.44 4.17 -5.08
N PHE A 280 20.66 3.86 -4.03
CA PHE A 280 19.26 4.24 -3.95
C PHE A 280 19.09 5.76 -3.91
N ASP A 281 19.90 6.45 -3.11
CA ASP A 281 19.96 7.90 -3.02
C ASP A 281 20.35 8.57 -4.35
N GLU A 282 21.33 8.02 -5.08
CA GLU A 282 21.73 8.54 -6.40
C GLU A 282 20.59 8.47 -7.42
N GLN A 283 19.90 7.32 -7.48
CA GLN A 283 18.76 7.13 -8.38
C GLN A 283 17.64 8.13 -8.07
N TRP A 284 17.34 8.35 -6.79
CA TRP A 284 16.33 9.33 -6.38
C TRP A 284 16.76 10.77 -6.63
N ARG A 285 17.99 11.17 -6.30
CA ARG A 285 18.50 12.53 -6.62
C ARG A 285 18.35 12.82 -8.10
N ARG A 286 18.71 11.85 -8.94
CA ARG A 286 18.56 11.96 -10.38
C ARG A 286 17.10 12.04 -10.81
N ALA A 287 16.22 11.23 -10.21
CA ALA A 287 14.78 11.34 -10.47
C ALA A 287 14.26 12.74 -10.11
N MET A 288 14.69 13.33 -8.98
CA MET A 288 14.32 14.69 -8.60
C MET A 288 14.84 15.75 -9.58
N GLU A 289 16.06 15.59 -10.13
CA GLU A 289 16.59 16.49 -11.16
C GLU A 289 15.80 16.42 -12.47
N VAL A 290 15.41 15.20 -12.88
CA VAL A 290 14.61 14.95 -14.08
C VAL A 290 13.19 15.48 -13.89
N ASN A 291 12.69 15.47 -12.65
CA ASN A 291 11.33 15.86 -12.26
C ASN A 291 10.25 15.17 -13.11
N PRO A 292 10.21 13.82 -13.13
CA PRO A 292 9.20 13.08 -13.88
C PRO A 292 7.83 13.25 -13.24
N ALA A 293 6.76 13.02 -14.02
CA ALA A 293 5.40 13.02 -13.49
C ALA A 293 5.12 11.79 -12.59
N PHE A 294 5.90 10.73 -12.72
CA PHE A 294 5.74 9.47 -12.00
C PHE A 294 7.10 8.80 -11.76
N ILE A 295 7.26 8.18 -10.59
CA ILE A 295 8.42 7.36 -10.23
C ILE A 295 7.91 5.99 -9.81
N PHE A 296 8.44 4.95 -10.44
CA PHE A 296 8.13 3.57 -10.09
C PHE A 296 9.27 2.96 -9.27
N VAL A 297 8.97 2.46 -8.08
CA VAL A 297 9.91 1.71 -7.24
C VAL A 297 9.53 0.23 -7.34
N THR A 298 10.41 -0.57 -7.94
CA THR A 298 10.06 -1.92 -8.43
C THR A 298 10.19 -3.04 -7.40
N GLY A 299 10.88 -2.84 -6.27
CA GLY A 299 11.24 -3.92 -5.33
C GLY A 299 10.75 -3.69 -3.90
N TRP A 300 9.95 -4.61 -3.38
CA TRP A 300 9.50 -4.66 -1.99
C TRP A 300 9.21 -6.12 -1.57
N ASN A 301 10.01 -6.65 -0.65
CA ASN A 301 9.80 -7.93 0.05
C ASN A 301 9.68 -9.18 -0.84
N GLU A 302 10.39 -9.21 -1.95
CA GLU A 302 10.49 -10.33 -2.89
C GLU A 302 11.65 -11.25 -2.47
N TRP A 303 11.50 -12.05 -1.41
CA TRP A 303 12.55 -12.95 -0.87
C TRP A 303 12.89 -14.18 -1.74
N ILE A 304 12.88 -14.04 -3.06
CA ILE A 304 13.10 -15.12 -4.03
C ILE A 304 14.28 -14.76 -4.95
N ALA A 305 15.09 -15.78 -5.25
CA ALA A 305 16.17 -15.72 -6.22
C ALA A 305 15.79 -16.59 -7.44
N GLY A 306 15.29 -15.97 -8.50
CA GLY A 306 14.97 -16.70 -9.72
C GLY A 306 16.24 -17.20 -10.41
N ARG A 307 16.35 -18.51 -10.67
CA ARG A 307 17.47 -19.10 -11.43
C ARG A 307 17.05 -19.41 -12.86
N TYR A 308 17.73 -18.80 -13.81
CA TYR A 308 17.43 -18.94 -15.24
C TYR A 308 18.66 -19.36 -16.05
N THR A 309 18.44 -19.73 -17.30
CA THR A 309 19.49 -19.88 -18.32
C THR A 309 19.56 -18.64 -19.22
N GLU A 310 18.44 -17.93 -19.38
CA GLU A 310 18.32 -16.69 -20.16
C GLU A 310 17.35 -15.73 -19.44
N TRP A 311 17.67 -14.44 -19.43
CA TRP A 311 16.83 -13.37 -18.87
C TRP A 311 17.08 -12.04 -19.57
N SER A 312 16.05 -11.43 -20.16
CA SER A 312 16.19 -10.26 -21.03
C SER A 312 17.25 -10.53 -22.12
N LYS A 313 18.31 -9.73 -22.21
CA LYS A 313 19.44 -9.93 -23.12
C LYS A 313 20.58 -10.79 -22.54
N TYR A 314 20.46 -11.24 -21.31
CA TYR A 314 21.54 -11.92 -20.58
C TYR A 314 21.38 -13.43 -20.64
N THR A 315 22.51 -14.13 -20.68
CA THR A 315 22.59 -15.59 -20.64
C THR A 315 23.44 -16.05 -19.47
N ASP A 316 23.24 -17.29 -19.03
CA ASP A 316 24.05 -17.87 -17.96
C ASP A 316 25.54 -18.01 -18.31
N ALA A 317 25.89 -17.99 -19.61
CA ALA A 317 27.26 -17.88 -20.10
C ALA A 317 27.93 -16.56 -19.69
N ASP A 318 27.13 -15.51 -19.47
CA ASP A 318 27.60 -14.20 -19.01
C ASP A 318 27.83 -14.15 -17.50
N CYS A 319 27.44 -15.20 -16.76
CA CYS A 319 27.50 -15.26 -15.30
C CYS A 319 28.75 -16.00 -14.79
N TYR A 320 29.17 -15.73 -13.55
CA TYR A 320 30.37 -16.34 -12.94
C TYR A 320 30.40 -17.88 -13.05
N TYR A 321 29.22 -18.52 -13.04
CA TYR A 321 29.06 -19.95 -13.20
C TYR A 321 27.98 -20.25 -14.27
N PRO A 322 28.24 -21.16 -15.23
CA PRO A 322 27.21 -21.67 -16.13
C PRO A 322 26.02 -22.26 -15.37
N GLY A 323 24.78 -22.00 -15.80
CA GLY A 323 23.55 -22.33 -15.09
C GLY A 323 23.28 -21.48 -13.84
N GLY A 324 24.01 -20.38 -13.65
CA GLY A 324 23.98 -19.52 -12.47
C GLY A 324 23.49 -18.10 -12.74
N LEU A 325 22.59 -17.88 -13.70
CA LEU A 325 21.93 -16.59 -13.89
C LEU A 325 20.86 -16.43 -12.79
N PHE A 326 21.16 -15.61 -11.79
CA PHE A 326 20.25 -15.27 -10.70
C PHE A 326 19.72 -13.85 -10.87
N VAL A 327 18.40 -13.72 -10.78
CA VAL A 327 17.67 -12.46 -10.88
C VAL A 327 16.99 -12.18 -9.53
N ASP A 328 16.71 -10.90 -9.29
CA ASP A 328 16.03 -10.35 -8.10
C ASP A 328 16.91 -10.28 -6.85
N GLN A 329 16.87 -11.28 -5.97
CA GLN A 329 17.64 -11.28 -4.71
C GLN A 329 18.69 -12.39 -4.70
N TYR A 330 19.95 -12.04 -4.47
CA TYR A 330 21.02 -13.04 -4.32
C TYR A 330 21.77 -12.91 -3.00
N THR A 331 22.07 -11.67 -2.58
CA THR A 331 22.74 -11.38 -1.31
C THR A 331 22.27 -10.04 -0.75
N HIS A 332 22.68 -9.69 0.48
CA HIS A 332 22.40 -8.37 1.04
C HIS A 332 22.89 -7.23 0.11
N GLU A 333 24.05 -7.38 -0.52
CA GLU A 333 24.58 -6.43 -1.50
C GLU A 333 23.77 -6.40 -2.79
N TYR A 334 23.33 -7.58 -3.24
CA TYR A 334 22.66 -7.74 -4.51
C TYR A 334 21.19 -8.11 -4.31
N SER A 335 20.46 -7.10 -3.86
CA SER A 335 19.05 -7.15 -3.56
C SER A 335 18.42 -5.80 -3.93
N ARG A 336 17.27 -5.81 -4.62
CA ARG A 336 16.57 -4.59 -5.09
C ARG A 336 15.52 -4.05 -4.12
N ASP A 337 15.38 -4.72 -2.99
CA ASP A 337 14.27 -4.65 -2.07
C ASP A 337 14.44 -3.57 -0.99
N CYS A 338 13.36 -2.93 -0.54
CA CYS A 338 13.43 -1.82 0.42
C CYS A 338 12.73 -2.09 1.76
N GLU A 339 12.17 -3.29 1.95
CA GLU A 339 11.52 -3.70 3.18
C GLU A 339 12.52 -3.77 4.35
N PRO A 340 12.05 -3.61 5.59
CA PRO A 340 12.91 -3.81 6.73
C PRO A 340 13.38 -5.27 6.94
N MET A 341 14.67 -5.45 7.22
CA MET A 341 15.34 -6.73 7.43
C MET A 341 16.05 -6.81 8.79
N ARG A 342 15.57 -7.68 9.68
CA ARG A 342 16.27 -8.01 10.94
C ARG A 342 17.59 -8.73 10.66
N GLY A 343 18.68 -8.28 11.28
CA GLY A 343 20.03 -8.85 11.08
C GLY A 343 20.72 -8.43 9.76
N GLY A 344 20.05 -7.62 8.94
CA GLY A 344 20.61 -7.01 7.73
C GLY A 344 20.68 -5.49 7.84
N HIS A 345 20.09 -4.78 6.89
CA HIS A 345 20.05 -3.32 6.84
C HIS A 345 19.00 -2.67 7.77
N THR A 346 18.37 -3.43 8.67
CA THR A 346 17.31 -2.94 9.57
C THR A 346 16.18 -2.29 8.79
N ASP A 347 16.00 -0.99 8.83
CA ASP A 347 14.95 -0.24 8.12
C ASP A 347 15.53 0.93 7.30
N ASN A 348 16.84 0.89 7.01
CA ASN A 348 17.54 2.01 6.37
C ASN A 348 16.91 2.40 5.02
N TYR A 349 16.59 1.43 4.17
CA TYR A 349 16.01 1.66 2.85
C TYR A 349 14.55 2.11 2.92
N TYR A 350 13.78 1.57 3.87
CA TYR A 350 12.42 2.02 4.12
C TYR A 350 12.36 3.52 4.46
N TYR A 351 13.22 3.98 5.38
CA TYR A 351 13.23 5.40 5.75
C TYR A 351 13.80 6.30 4.66
N GLN A 352 14.76 5.83 3.86
CA GLN A 352 15.20 6.55 2.67
C GLN A 352 14.07 6.69 1.66
N LEU A 353 13.34 5.61 1.39
CA LEU A 353 12.19 5.62 0.49
C LEU A 353 11.13 6.60 0.99
N ALA A 354 10.72 6.49 2.26
CA ALA A 354 9.75 7.39 2.86
C ALA A 354 10.20 8.86 2.77
N ALA A 355 11.48 9.14 3.05
CA ALA A 355 12.01 10.49 2.97
C ALA A 355 12.02 11.04 1.53
N TRP A 356 12.33 10.19 0.53
CA TRP A 356 12.32 10.58 -0.87
C TRP A 356 10.91 10.78 -1.42
N VAL A 357 9.98 9.88 -1.10
CA VAL A 357 8.56 10.01 -1.46
C VAL A 357 8.00 11.32 -0.92
N ARG A 358 8.29 11.67 0.34
CA ARG A 358 7.87 12.93 0.95
C ARG A 358 8.46 14.18 0.28
N ARG A 359 9.68 14.09 -0.28
CA ARG A 359 10.29 15.17 -1.07
C ARG A 359 9.68 15.29 -2.47
N PHE A 360 9.36 14.17 -3.10
CA PHE A 360 8.81 14.11 -4.46
C PHE A 360 7.32 14.50 -4.48
N LYS A 361 6.51 13.88 -3.63
CA LYS A 361 5.06 14.12 -3.54
C LYS A 361 4.69 15.33 -2.68
N GLY A 362 5.59 15.76 -1.79
CA GLY A 362 5.28 16.70 -0.72
C GLY A 362 4.70 16.00 0.51
N VAL A 363 4.39 16.79 1.54
CA VAL A 363 3.79 16.32 2.80
C VAL A 363 2.70 17.29 3.24
N ARG A 364 1.69 16.76 3.93
CA ARG A 364 0.68 17.58 4.60
C ARG A 364 1.33 18.48 5.66
N GLU A 365 0.72 19.64 5.88
CA GLU A 365 1.14 20.53 6.96
C GLU A 365 1.01 19.82 8.32
N MET A 366 2.01 19.99 9.16
CA MET A 366 2.02 19.40 10.49
C MET A 366 1.01 20.13 11.39
N PRO A 367 0.06 19.42 12.00
CA PRO A 367 -0.91 20.05 12.88
C PRO A 367 -0.21 20.51 14.17
N ARG A 368 -0.68 21.64 14.71
CA ARG A 368 -0.10 22.28 15.91
C ARG A 368 -1.15 22.41 17.00
N ALA A 369 -0.71 22.30 18.24
CA ALA A 369 -1.53 22.57 19.40
C ALA A 369 -1.91 24.06 19.45
N LYS A 370 -3.14 24.35 19.87
CA LYS A 370 -3.67 25.73 19.90
C LYS A 370 -3.12 26.57 21.05
N GLY A 371 -2.58 25.93 22.09
CA GLY A 371 -2.10 26.61 23.29
C GLY A 371 -2.08 25.68 24.50
N PRO A 372 -1.93 26.24 25.72
CA PRO A 372 -1.93 25.46 26.94
C PRO A 372 -3.33 24.90 27.26
N SER A 373 -3.37 23.76 27.96
CA SER A 373 -4.59 23.08 28.40
C SER A 373 -4.56 22.84 29.90
N SER A 374 -5.74 22.90 30.54
CA SER A 374 -5.90 22.54 31.94
C SER A 374 -6.25 21.07 32.05
N ILE A 375 -5.29 20.23 32.43
CA ILE A 375 -5.45 18.78 32.54
C ILE A 375 -5.33 18.32 34.00
N ALA A 376 -6.26 17.46 34.44
CA ALA A 376 -6.27 16.85 35.75
C ALA A 376 -5.95 15.35 35.68
N ILE A 377 -4.94 14.89 36.45
CA ILE A 377 -4.58 13.47 36.52
C ILE A 377 -5.46 12.73 37.54
N ASP A 378 -6.71 12.46 37.16
CA ASP A 378 -7.74 11.88 38.03
C ASP A 378 -8.44 10.61 37.48
N GLY A 379 -8.09 10.18 36.26
CA GLY A 379 -8.65 9.01 35.58
C GLY A 379 -9.97 9.27 34.87
N ARG A 380 -10.38 10.53 34.72
CA ARG A 380 -11.53 10.97 33.90
C ARG A 380 -11.01 11.80 32.74
N PHE A 381 -11.31 11.37 31.52
CA PHE A 381 -10.65 11.92 30.33
C PHE A 381 -11.44 13.02 29.60
N ASP A 382 -12.42 13.63 30.27
CA ASP A 382 -13.30 14.64 29.65
C ASP A 382 -12.53 15.89 29.20
N ASP A 383 -11.48 16.27 29.93
CA ASP A 383 -10.59 17.39 29.62
C ASP A 383 -9.70 17.16 28.39
N TRP A 384 -9.54 15.90 27.95
CA TRP A 384 -8.82 15.54 26.73
C TRP A 384 -9.66 15.67 25.45
N ALA A 385 -10.99 15.84 25.55
CA ALA A 385 -11.89 15.85 24.40
C ALA A 385 -11.48 16.90 23.35
N ASP A 386 -11.18 18.12 23.79
CA ASP A 386 -10.83 19.26 22.93
C ASP A 386 -9.32 19.39 22.66
N VAL A 387 -8.49 18.53 23.26
CA VAL A 387 -7.04 18.55 23.05
C VAL A 387 -6.73 18.09 21.63
N THR A 388 -5.99 18.94 20.92
CA THR A 388 -5.53 18.74 19.55
C THR A 388 -4.05 19.10 19.45
N PRO A 389 -3.27 18.48 18.55
CA PRO A 389 -3.70 17.43 17.62
C PRO A 389 -3.92 16.07 18.29
N GLU A 390 -4.73 15.26 17.63
CA GLU A 390 -4.84 13.83 17.90
C GLU A 390 -3.78 13.09 17.08
N TYR A 391 -3.02 12.22 17.73
CA TYR A 391 -2.01 11.36 17.10
C TYR A 391 -2.56 9.94 17.04
N ARG A 392 -2.48 9.28 15.88
CA ARG A 392 -3.11 7.97 15.64
C ARG A 392 -2.09 6.92 15.29
N ASP A 393 -2.35 5.71 15.77
CA ASP A 393 -1.58 4.51 15.44
C ASP A 393 -2.36 3.48 14.61
N THR A 394 -1.67 2.42 14.21
CA THR A 394 -2.21 1.35 13.37
C THR A 394 -2.90 0.29 14.23
N ILE A 395 -4.24 0.29 14.25
CA ILE A 395 -4.99 -0.69 15.06
C ILE A 395 -4.68 -2.14 14.63
N GLY A 396 -4.39 -2.99 15.63
CA GLY A 396 -4.25 -4.44 15.47
C GLY A 396 -2.85 -4.91 15.08
N ASP A 397 -1.86 -4.02 15.08
CA ASP A 397 -0.44 -4.37 14.86
C ASP A 397 0.20 -5.16 16.03
N VAL A 398 -0.53 -5.30 17.15
CA VAL A 398 -0.27 -6.28 18.23
C VAL A 398 -0.63 -7.72 17.89
N THR A 399 -1.21 -8.00 16.71
CA THR A 399 -1.62 -9.36 16.35
C THR A 399 -0.46 -10.34 16.49
N HIS A 400 -0.67 -11.41 17.26
CA HIS A 400 0.33 -12.44 17.48
C HIS A 400 0.63 -13.14 16.16
N ARG A 401 1.92 -13.38 15.92
CA ARG A 401 2.44 -13.92 14.67
C ARG A 401 2.77 -15.40 14.89
N ASP A 402 2.23 -16.27 14.05
CA ASP A 402 2.62 -17.69 13.92
C ASP A 402 2.50 -18.07 12.44
N HIS A 403 3.58 -17.86 11.70
CA HIS A 403 3.58 -18.02 10.24
C HIS A 403 4.70 -18.96 9.78
N PRO A 404 4.43 -19.86 8.83
CA PRO A 404 5.47 -20.65 8.20
C PRO A 404 6.42 -19.73 7.42
N GLY A 405 7.72 -19.93 7.63
CA GLY A 405 8.78 -19.32 6.82
C GLY A 405 9.28 -20.30 5.75
N TYR A 406 10.51 -20.09 5.29
CA TYR A 406 11.12 -20.99 4.30
C TYR A 406 11.51 -22.35 4.92
N GLY A 407 11.13 -23.45 4.25
CA GLY A 407 11.46 -24.80 4.68
C GLY A 407 10.76 -25.18 6.00
N THR A 408 11.55 -25.48 7.03
CA THR A 408 11.03 -25.86 8.36
C THR A 408 11.00 -24.70 9.36
N LEU A 409 11.35 -23.49 8.92
CA LEU A 409 11.33 -22.30 9.78
C LEU A 409 9.88 -21.90 10.05
N VAL A 410 9.58 -21.58 11.30
CA VAL A 410 8.30 -20.98 11.69
C VAL A 410 8.61 -19.72 12.50
N TYR A 411 8.07 -18.59 12.06
CA TYR A 411 8.21 -17.35 12.79
C TYR A 411 7.07 -17.23 13.80
N ARG A 412 7.42 -17.16 15.09
CA ARG A 412 6.49 -16.94 16.19
C ARG A 412 6.83 -15.71 16.98
N ASN A 413 5.83 -14.88 17.25
CA ASN A 413 5.94 -13.75 18.17
C ASN A 413 4.58 -13.48 18.84
N ASN A 414 4.54 -13.59 20.15
CA ASN A 414 3.34 -13.40 20.98
C ASN A 414 3.50 -12.21 21.96
N THR A 415 4.39 -11.28 21.67
CA THR A 415 4.66 -10.12 22.55
C THR A 415 3.63 -9.01 22.44
N GLY A 416 2.79 -8.97 21.40
CA GLY A 416 1.72 -7.98 21.29
C GLY A 416 0.80 -8.01 22.53
N ARG A 417 0.52 -6.84 23.12
CA ARG A 417 -0.17 -6.71 24.41
C ARG A 417 -1.19 -5.57 24.42
N ASN A 418 -0.76 -4.31 24.57
CA ASN A 418 -1.66 -3.15 24.56
C ASN A 418 -1.66 -2.50 23.16
N ASP A 419 -2.75 -2.66 22.41
CA ASP A 419 -2.96 -2.09 21.05
C ASP A 419 -3.28 -0.60 21.16
N PHE A 420 -2.34 0.27 20.83
CA PHE A 420 -2.48 1.72 20.88
C PHE A 420 -3.38 2.24 19.76
N VAL A 421 -4.22 3.23 20.07
CA VAL A 421 -5.20 3.77 19.11
C VAL A 421 -5.00 5.26 18.93
N ILE A 422 -5.07 6.01 20.03
CA ILE A 422 -4.98 7.47 20.03
C ILE A 422 -4.02 7.92 21.12
N ALA A 423 -3.07 8.78 20.76
CA ALA A 423 -2.26 9.55 21.68
C ALA A 423 -2.61 11.04 21.59
N LYS A 424 -2.50 11.74 22.73
CA LYS A 424 -2.57 13.20 22.80
C LYS A 424 -1.47 13.74 23.71
N ALA A 425 -1.05 14.97 23.45
CA ALA A 425 -0.12 15.69 24.30
C ALA A 425 -0.63 17.11 24.54
N ALA A 426 -0.38 17.64 25.71
CA ALA A 426 -0.73 19.00 26.11
C ALA A 426 0.31 19.56 27.07
N TYR A 427 0.19 20.85 27.41
CA TYR A 427 1.07 21.49 28.37
C TYR A 427 0.33 22.58 29.13
N ASP A 428 0.83 22.92 30.31
CA ASP A 428 0.52 24.16 31.01
C ASP A 428 1.82 24.87 31.42
N LYS A 429 1.74 25.79 32.38
CA LYS A 429 2.91 26.50 32.89
C LYS A 429 3.96 25.58 33.50
N ASP A 430 3.54 24.50 34.16
CA ASP A 430 4.39 23.72 35.07
C ASP A 430 4.62 22.28 34.57
N ASN A 431 3.74 21.74 33.71
CA ASN A 431 3.70 20.34 33.31
C ASN A 431 3.52 20.15 31.80
N LEU A 432 4.06 19.03 31.31
CA LEU A 432 3.61 18.38 30.08
C LEU A 432 2.66 17.25 30.47
N TYR A 433 1.60 17.09 29.69
CA TYR A 433 0.59 16.07 29.87
C TYR A 433 0.55 15.17 28.66
N PHE A 434 0.36 13.88 28.89
CA PHE A 434 0.20 12.89 27.84
C PHE A 434 -1.00 12.01 28.12
N PHE A 435 -1.73 11.67 27.06
CA PHE A 435 -2.81 10.70 27.08
C PHE A 435 -2.57 9.65 26.02
N ILE A 436 -2.89 8.40 26.35
CA ILE A 436 -2.87 7.28 25.42
C ILE A 436 -4.11 6.43 25.66
N GLN A 437 -4.77 6.07 24.57
CA GLN A 437 -5.90 5.15 24.55
C GLN A 437 -5.49 3.87 23.81
N THR A 438 -5.85 2.74 24.40
CA THR A 438 -5.71 1.41 23.80
C THR A 438 -7.06 0.91 23.28
N ARG A 439 -7.04 -0.11 22.43
CA ARG A 439 -8.26 -0.75 21.90
C ARG A 439 -9.05 -1.45 23.00
N GLU A 440 -8.34 -2.25 23.78
CA GLU A 440 -8.87 -3.00 24.93
C GLU A 440 -8.42 -2.35 26.25
N ALA A 441 -8.95 -2.81 27.38
CA ALA A 441 -8.54 -2.31 28.69
C ALA A 441 -7.02 -2.52 28.93
N ILE A 442 -6.36 -1.49 29.49
CA ILE A 442 -4.91 -1.47 29.69
C ILE A 442 -4.50 -2.55 30.70
N THR A 443 -3.44 -3.30 30.38
CA THR A 443 -2.92 -4.36 31.26
C THR A 443 -2.32 -3.83 32.58
N PRO A 444 -2.05 -4.68 33.59
CA PRO A 444 -1.51 -4.22 34.88
C PRO A 444 -0.14 -3.55 34.80
N TYR A 445 0.05 -2.49 35.58
CA TYR A 445 1.30 -1.71 35.66
C TYR A 445 2.52 -2.47 36.21
N THR A 446 2.31 -3.67 36.76
CA THR A 446 3.36 -4.52 37.32
C THR A 446 4.15 -5.26 36.26
N ASP A 447 3.67 -5.28 35.02
CA ASP A 447 4.34 -5.97 33.94
C ASP A 447 5.58 -5.18 33.46
N PRO A 448 6.63 -5.87 32.96
CA PRO A 448 7.80 -5.19 32.43
C PRO A 448 7.46 -4.40 31.16
N HIS A 449 8.22 -3.32 30.94
CA HIS A 449 8.09 -2.41 29.78
C HIS A 449 6.64 -2.03 29.48
N TRP A 450 5.87 -1.76 30.53
CA TRP A 450 4.46 -1.42 30.46
C TRP A 450 4.28 0.05 30.11
N MET A 451 3.54 0.31 29.02
CA MET A 451 3.08 1.64 28.61
C MET A 451 4.19 2.71 28.70
N LEU A 452 5.36 2.42 28.14
CA LEU A 452 6.50 3.31 28.13
C LEU A 452 6.18 4.56 27.32
N LEU A 453 6.54 5.73 27.87
CA LEU A 453 6.56 6.99 27.15
C LEU A 453 8.01 7.45 26.98
N LEU A 454 8.44 7.53 25.73
CA LEU A 454 9.77 7.95 25.30
C LEU A 454 9.67 9.38 24.76
N ILE A 455 10.56 10.27 25.20
CA ILE A 455 10.54 11.70 24.85
C ILE A 455 11.92 12.10 24.35
N ASP A 456 11.95 12.65 23.14
CA ASP A 456 13.06 13.35 22.51
C ASP A 456 12.79 14.87 22.67
N MET A 457 13.44 15.48 23.65
CA MET A 457 13.17 16.86 24.04
C MET A 457 14.01 17.84 23.22
N ASP A 458 15.20 17.44 22.76
CA ASP A 458 16.09 18.27 21.95
C ASP A 458 15.84 18.15 20.43
N GLN A 459 14.97 17.21 20.01
CA GLN A 459 14.65 16.88 18.60
C GLN A 459 15.87 16.42 17.81
N HIS A 460 16.85 15.84 18.49
CA HIS A 460 18.10 15.43 17.90
C HIS A 460 18.25 13.91 18.01
N ALA A 461 17.81 13.18 16.99
CA ALA A 461 17.87 11.71 16.95
C ALA A 461 19.28 11.06 17.18
N GLY A 462 20.37 11.84 17.13
CA GLY A 462 21.72 11.38 17.48
C GLY A 462 22.12 11.52 18.96
N THR A 463 21.27 12.09 19.82
CA THR A 463 21.44 12.13 21.28
C THR A 463 20.51 11.08 21.94
N GLY A 464 20.59 10.93 23.25
CA GLY A 464 19.72 9.99 23.97
C GLY A 464 19.99 8.50 23.70
N CYS A 465 19.08 7.65 24.17
CA CYS A 465 19.02 6.24 23.82
C CYS A 465 18.05 6.07 22.65
N LEU A 466 18.52 5.57 21.51
CA LEU A 466 17.71 5.45 20.28
C LEU A 466 17.05 6.78 19.85
N GLY A 467 17.64 7.92 20.21
CA GLY A 467 17.09 9.26 19.95
C GLY A 467 16.28 9.88 21.10
N TYR A 468 16.07 9.18 22.22
CA TYR A 468 15.23 9.68 23.32
C TYR A 468 16.04 10.09 24.54
N ASP A 469 15.77 11.29 25.05
CA ASP A 469 16.39 11.86 26.24
C ASP A 469 15.78 11.32 27.53
N TYR A 470 14.48 11.05 27.52
CA TYR A 470 13.72 10.65 28.69
C TYR A 470 12.82 9.44 28.42
N VAL A 471 12.65 8.62 29.47
CA VAL A 471 11.68 7.52 29.48
C VAL A 471 10.87 7.56 30.78
N VAL A 472 9.58 7.31 30.65
CA VAL A 472 8.62 7.15 31.75
C VAL A 472 8.11 5.72 31.76
N ASN A 473 7.72 5.21 32.93
CA ASN A 473 7.23 3.83 33.15
C ASN A 473 8.27 2.72 32.99
N LEU A 474 9.56 3.05 32.85
CA LEU A 474 10.61 2.02 32.98
C LEU A 474 10.67 1.44 34.41
N GLU A 475 10.10 2.13 35.38
CA GLU A 475 9.92 1.67 36.76
C GLU A 475 8.64 2.30 37.36
N VAL A 476 7.68 1.47 37.76
CA VAL A 476 6.36 1.90 38.21
C VAL A 476 6.12 1.45 39.67
N PRO A 477 6.40 2.31 40.68
CA PRO A 477 6.32 1.92 42.09
C PRO A 477 4.88 1.74 42.61
N SER A 478 3.87 2.33 41.97
CA SER A 478 2.48 2.23 42.43
C SER A 478 1.48 2.47 41.29
N ALA A 479 0.19 2.25 41.54
CA ALA A 479 -0.91 2.50 40.61
C ALA A 479 -1.12 3.99 40.26
N THR A 480 -0.39 4.92 40.91
CA THR A 480 -0.62 6.37 40.80
C THR A 480 0.64 7.19 40.55
N GLU A 481 1.81 6.57 40.66
CA GLU A 481 3.13 7.21 40.52
C GLU A 481 4.06 6.32 39.71
N THR A 482 4.79 6.93 38.78
CA THR A 482 5.83 6.32 37.94
C THR A 482 7.14 7.08 38.05
N LYS A 483 8.27 6.45 37.70
CA LYS A 483 9.56 7.13 37.62
C LYS A 483 9.81 7.73 36.24
N VAL A 484 10.44 8.90 36.25
CA VAL A 484 10.98 9.57 35.06
C VAL A 484 12.49 9.37 35.07
N LYS A 485 13.02 8.76 34.00
CA LYS A 485 14.44 8.49 33.86
C LYS A 485 14.99 9.29 32.68
N ALA A 486 16.20 9.83 32.83
CA ALA A 486 16.94 10.50 31.77
C ALA A 486 18.09 9.61 31.29
N TRP A 487 18.41 9.68 30.00
CA TRP A 487 19.57 9.02 29.45
C TRP A 487 20.84 9.78 29.81
N LYS A 488 21.73 9.17 30.61
CA LYS A 488 23.00 9.77 31.03
C LYS A 488 24.08 8.69 31.07
N ASN A 489 25.24 8.97 30.47
CA ASN A 489 26.40 8.07 30.48
C ASN A 489 26.06 6.64 30.05
N ASN A 490 25.30 6.50 28.95
CA ASN A 490 24.82 5.22 28.41
C ASN A 490 23.95 4.39 29.37
N ALA A 491 23.20 5.06 30.26
CA ALA A 491 22.26 4.40 31.16
C ALA A 491 21.04 5.28 31.45
N TRP A 492 19.90 4.62 31.73
CA TRP A 492 18.70 5.28 32.23
C TRP A 492 18.83 5.58 33.73
N VAL A 493 18.91 6.87 34.07
CA VAL A 493 19.09 7.34 35.45
C VAL A 493 17.80 8.00 35.94
N ASN A 494 17.29 7.56 37.09
CA ASN A 494 16.12 8.18 37.73
C ASN A 494 16.39 9.65 38.08
N ILE A 495 15.52 10.54 37.62
CA ILE A 495 15.61 11.98 37.89
C ILE A 495 14.42 12.50 38.69
N GLY A 496 13.32 11.75 38.78
CA GLY A 496 12.13 12.19 39.49
C GLY A 496 10.96 11.23 39.31
N ALA A 497 9.77 11.70 39.68
CA ALA A 497 8.52 10.94 39.55
C ALA A 497 7.48 11.75 38.77
N ALA A 498 6.54 11.04 38.15
CA ALA A 498 5.38 11.59 37.47
C ALA A 498 4.11 10.93 38.03
N ALA A 499 3.04 11.72 38.11
CA ALA A 499 1.72 11.20 38.46
C ALA A 499 1.07 10.62 37.20
N TYR A 500 0.37 9.49 37.35
CA TYR A 500 -0.42 8.91 36.26
C TYR A 500 -1.73 8.30 36.76
N ARG A 501 -2.71 8.16 35.89
CA ARG A 501 -3.95 7.39 36.15
C ARG A 501 -4.30 6.53 34.96
N VAL A 502 -4.92 5.38 35.26
CA VAL A 502 -5.47 4.44 34.29
C VAL A 502 -6.94 4.22 34.61
N SER A 503 -7.79 4.24 33.59
CA SER A 503 -9.21 3.91 33.70
C SER A 503 -9.66 3.21 32.43
N GLY A 504 -10.03 1.93 32.52
CA GLY A 504 -10.39 1.13 31.36
C GLY A 504 -9.24 1.05 30.35
N ASN A 505 -9.46 1.61 29.17
CA ASN A 505 -8.52 1.63 28.05
C ASN A 505 -7.77 2.98 27.90
N GLY A 506 -7.87 3.89 28.87
CA GLY A 506 -7.19 5.18 28.84
C GLY A 506 -6.15 5.32 29.94
N MET A 507 -5.03 5.97 29.62
CA MET A 507 -3.99 6.37 30.55
C MET A 507 -3.57 7.81 30.34
N GLU A 508 -3.35 8.53 31.44
CA GLU A 508 -2.85 9.90 31.44
C GLU A 508 -1.65 10.06 32.37
N VAL A 509 -0.71 10.94 32.01
CA VAL A 509 0.55 11.18 32.72
C VAL A 509 0.83 12.67 32.78
N ALA A 510 1.25 13.19 33.94
CA ALA A 510 1.78 14.54 34.09
C ALA A 510 3.27 14.52 34.48
N ILE A 511 4.08 15.21 33.68
CA ILE A 511 5.53 15.33 33.87
C ILE A 511 5.87 16.79 34.10
N SER A 512 6.57 17.08 35.19
CA SER A 512 7.03 18.45 35.46
C SER A 512 7.99 18.94 34.35
N ARG A 513 7.70 20.10 33.80
CA ARG A 513 8.55 20.74 32.76
C ARG A 513 9.95 21.04 33.27
N ALA A 514 10.07 21.42 34.54
CA ALA A 514 11.35 21.67 35.18
C ALA A 514 12.23 20.42 35.28
N LEU A 515 11.61 19.23 35.33
CA LEU A 515 12.30 17.95 35.44
C LEU A 515 12.98 17.54 34.12
N ILE A 516 12.32 17.81 32.99
CA ILE A 516 12.74 17.37 31.65
C ILE A 516 13.24 18.51 30.76
N GLY A 517 13.59 19.65 31.34
CA GLY A 517 14.19 20.77 30.59
C GLY A 517 13.24 21.51 29.63
N ALA A 518 11.93 21.29 29.72
CA ALA A 518 10.91 21.91 28.86
C ALA A 518 10.60 23.36 29.27
N SER A 519 11.63 24.21 29.31
CA SER A 519 11.60 25.57 29.89
C SER A 519 11.06 26.68 28.98
N GLY A 520 10.95 26.45 27.67
CA GLY A 520 10.46 27.44 26.71
C GLY A 520 8.95 27.71 26.81
N GLU A 521 8.49 28.94 26.60
CA GLU A 521 7.06 29.30 26.72
C GLU A 521 6.13 28.42 25.89
N ARG A 522 6.60 27.98 24.71
CA ARG A 522 5.93 27.03 23.81
C ARG A 522 6.82 25.80 23.62
N PRO A 523 6.52 24.67 24.27
CA PRO A 523 7.34 23.48 24.15
C PRO A 523 7.22 22.87 22.75
N VAL A 524 8.33 22.32 22.27
CA VAL A 524 8.39 21.54 21.03
C VAL A 524 9.26 20.33 21.31
N PHE A 525 8.73 19.14 21.06
CA PHE A 525 9.40 17.86 21.34
C PHE A 525 8.80 16.75 20.49
N ASP A 526 9.55 15.67 20.36
CA ASP A 526 9.11 14.44 19.74
C ASP A 526 8.85 13.38 20.83
N PHE A 527 7.86 12.52 20.61
CA PHE A 527 7.53 11.47 21.57
C PHE A 527 6.99 10.20 20.90
N LYS A 528 7.08 9.11 21.65
CA LYS A 528 6.63 7.77 21.28
C LYS A 528 6.09 7.04 22.49
N TRP A 529 5.03 6.27 22.28
CA TRP A 529 4.60 5.23 23.21
C TRP A 529 5.11 3.87 22.77
N ALA A 530 5.45 3.02 23.72
CA ALA A 530 5.85 1.65 23.48
C ALA A 530 5.34 0.73 24.59
N ASP A 531 4.92 -0.48 24.26
CA ASP A 531 4.47 -1.46 25.24
C ASP A 531 5.07 -2.83 24.93
N ASN A 532 5.57 -3.52 25.95
CA ASN A 532 6.15 -4.86 25.85
C ASN A 532 7.26 -5.03 24.80
N VAL A 533 8.02 -3.95 24.54
CA VAL A 533 9.33 -4.04 23.90
C VAL A 533 10.25 -4.94 24.72
N GLN A 534 11.13 -5.68 24.08
CA GLN A 534 12.05 -6.63 24.72
C GLN A 534 13.44 -6.03 24.91
N ASP A 535 13.86 -5.09 24.05
CA ASP A 535 15.18 -4.46 24.11
C ASP A 535 15.12 -2.98 23.69
N LEU A 536 15.33 -2.08 24.66
CA LEU A 536 15.39 -0.63 24.43
C LEU A 536 16.74 -0.14 23.89
N SER A 537 17.68 -1.04 23.57
CA SER A 537 18.95 -0.72 22.94
C SER A 537 19.00 -1.07 21.44
N ASP A 538 18.02 -1.84 20.94
CA ASP A 538 17.88 -2.16 19.53
C ASP A 538 16.60 -1.52 18.96
N VAL A 539 16.79 -0.58 18.04
CA VAL A 539 15.69 0.10 17.38
C VAL A 539 14.80 -0.81 16.53
N ALA A 540 15.29 -1.98 16.11
CA ALA A 540 14.49 -2.96 15.41
C ALA A 540 13.36 -3.52 16.31
N ASP A 541 13.52 -3.45 17.62
CA ASP A 541 12.57 -3.96 18.59
C ASP A 541 11.22 -3.23 18.50
N PHE A 542 11.25 -1.91 18.23
CA PHE A 542 10.07 -1.07 17.95
C PHE A 542 9.29 -1.47 16.69
N GLY A 543 9.78 -2.42 15.89
CA GLY A 543 9.05 -2.96 14.74
C GLY A 543 8.71 -4.44 14.84
N VAL A 544 9.10 -5.10 15.94
CA VAL A 544 9.03 -6.56 16.07
C VAL A 544 8.21 -6.96 17.28
N ASN A 545 8.43 -6.31 18.43
CA ASN A 545 7.88 -6.75 19.70
C ASN A 545 6.88 -5.75 20.26
N GLY A 546 5.84 -6.29 20.90
CA GLY A 546 4.84 -5.49 21.59
C GLY A 546 4.09 -4.58 20.63
N ASP A 547 3.93 -3.33 21.06
CA ASP A 547 3.37 -2.24 20.25
C ASP A 547 4.21 -0.96 20.39
N THR A 548 4.20 -0.12 19.35
CA THR A 548 4.75 1.24 19.41
C THR A 548 3.90 2.23 18.62
N ALA A 549 3.56 3.34 19.26
CA ALA A 549 2.83 4.44 18.65
C ALA A 549 3.71 5.71 18.54
N PRO A 550 4.06 6.16 17.33
CA PRO A 550 3.78 5.52 16.04
C PRO A 550 4.74 4.35 15.79
N ASN A 551 4.45 3.53 14.79
CA ASN A 551 5.26 2.35 14.45
C ASN A 551 6.76 2.63 14.20
N ARG A 552 7.65 1.71 14.63
CA ARG A 552 9.10 1.72 14.35
C ARG A 552 9.81 3.00 14.83
N ARG A 553 10.63 3.64 13.98
CA ARG A 553 11.41 4.86 14.28
C ARG A 553 10.64 6.15 14.04
N TRP A 554 9.39 6.09 13.60
CA TRP A 554 8.59 7.30 13.49
C TRP A 554 8.37 7.92 14.87
N ASN A 555 8.15 9.22 14.91
CA ASN A 555 7.82 9.95 16.13
C ASN A 555 6.59 10.83 15.90
N TYR A 556 5.82 11.03 16.97
CA TYR A 556 4.87 12.12 17.01
C TYR A 556 5.59 13.40 17.38
N ARG A 557 5.29 14.49 16.66
CA ARG A 557 5.82 15.81 16.96
C ARG A 557 4.77 16.65 17.65
N PHE A 558 5.06 17.11 18.86
CA PHE A 558 4.29 18.15 19.53
C PHE A 558 4.90 19.52 19.24
N SER A 559 4.05 20.46 18.81
CA SER A 559 4.42 21.85 18.61
C SER A 559 3.21 22.75 18.79
N VAL A 560 3.43 24.00 19.19
CA VAL A 560 2.37 24.99 19.44
C VAL A 560 2.31 25.98 18.28
N ALA A 561 1.09 26.35 17.87
CA ALA A 561 0.88 27.37 16.86
C ALA A 561 1.52 28.71 17.28
N ALA A 562 2.04 29.45 16.29
CA ALA A 562 2.34 30.85 16.53
C ALA A 562 1.01 31.62 16.58
N GLU A 563 0.87 32.53 17.54
CA GLU A 563 -0.24 33.50 17.58
C GLU A 563 -0.30 34.36 16.32
#